data_AF-A0A7W7LHD6-F1
#
_entry.id   AF-A0A7W7LHD6-F1
#
_cell.length_a   1.000
_cell.length_b   1.000
_cell.length_c   1.000
_cell.angle_alpha   90.00
_cell.angle_beta   90.00
_cell.angle_gamma   90.00
#
_symmetry.space_group_name_H-M   'P 1'
#
loop_
_entity.id
_entity.type
_entity.pdbx_description
1 polymer ?
#
loop_
_entity_poly.entity_id
_entity_poly.type
_entity_poly.pdbx_seq_one_letter_code
_entity_poly.pdbx_strand_id
1 'polypeptide(L)' 'MVTCPECESSVVPAVAPVIGEIVECGECASELEILTLDPIRAALAPEIEEDWGE' A
#
# COMPACT_ATOMS: atom_id res chain seq x y z
N MET A 1 6.49 1.65 -10.02
CA MET A 1 6.74 2.56 -8.89
C MET A 1 5.43 3.23 -8.57
N VAL A 2 5.08 3.31 -7.30
CA VAL A 2 3.87 3.97 -6.82
C VAL A 2 4.28 5.07 -5.84
N THR A 3 3.57 6.19 -5.85
CA THR A 3 3.85 7.29 -4.92
C THR A 3 3.21 6.98 -3.57
N CYS A 4 3.99 7.10 -2.49
CA CYS A 4 3.46 7.01 -1.14
C CYS A 4 2.53 8.21 -0.87
N PRO A 5 1.26 8.00 -0.47
CA PRO A 5 0.33 9.10 -0.20
C PRO A 5 0.68 9.92 1.05
N GLU A 6 1.52 9.40 1.95
CA GLU A 6 1.90 10.08 3.20
C GLU A 6 3.11 11.00 3.08
N CYS A 7 4.17 10.54 2.39
CA CYS A 7 5.44 11.25 2.33
C CYS A 7 5.93 11.55 0.91
N GLU A 8 5.12 11.25 -0.11
CA GLU A 8 5.39 11.50 -1.53
C GLU A 8 6.62 10.76 -2.10
N SER A 9 7.23 9.85 -1.33
CA SER A 9 8.35 9.04 -1.78
C SER A 9 7.94 8.00 -2.83
N SER A 10 8.92 7.50 -3.59
CA SER A 10 8.70 6.44 -4.57
C SER A 10 8.81 5.07 -3.90
N VAL A 11 7.73 4.30 -3.90
CA VAL A 11 7.68 2.92 -3.42
C VAL A 11 7.79 1.96 -4.60
N VAL A 12 8.59 0.91 -4.42
CA VAL A 12 8.78 -0.16 -5.41
C VAL A 12 8.08 -1.42 -4.88
N PRO A 13 6.90 -1.77 -5.42
CA PRO A 13 6.23 -3.03 -5.08
C PRO A 13 6.98 -4.24 -5.65
N ALA A 14 6.51 -5.45 -5.33
CA ALA A 14 7.00 -6.69 -5.90
C ALA A 14 6.92 -6.70 -7.45
N VAL A 15 7.66 -7.60 -8.10
CA VAL A 15 7.73 -7.72 -9.57
C VAL A 15 6.36 -7.97 -10.22
N ALA A 16 5.46 -8.65 -9.51
CA ALA A 16 4.09 -8.90 -9.93
C ALA A 16 3.13 -8.58 -8.77
N PRO A 17 2.83 -7.29 -8.54
CA PRO A 17 2.00 -6.90 -7.42
C PRO A 17 0.55 -7.31 -7.66
N VAL A 18 -0.18 -7.55 -6.57
CA VAL A 18 -1.60 -7.92 -6.61
C VAL A 18 -2.45 -6.87 -5.92
N ILE A 19 -3.70 -6.69 -6.37
CA ILE A 19 -4.66 -5.82 -5.67
C ILE A 19 -4.91 -6.41 -4.28
N GLY A 20 -4.89 -5.56 -3.25
CA GLY A 20 -4.98 -5.95 -1.85
C GLY A 20 -3.64 -6.35 -1.21
N GLU A 21 -2.54 -6.32 -1.95
CA GLU A 21 -1.20 -6.49 -1.37
C GLU A 21 -0.86 -5.32 -0.45
N ILE A 22 -0.33 -5.62 0.73
CA ILE A 22 0.22 -4.63 1.65
C ILE A 22 1.73 -4.50 1.40
N VAL A 23 2.20 -3.28 1.18
CA VAL A 23 3.60 -2.92 1.01
C VAL A 23 3.96 -1.78 1.97
N GLU A 24 5.11 -1.89 2.65
CA GLU A 24 5.60 -0.85 3.54
C GLU A 24 6.38 0.22 2.76
N CYS A 25 6.11 1.49 3.04
CA CYS A 25 6.96 2.58 2.55
C CYS A 25 8.27 2.63 3.34
N GLY A 26 9.39 2.37 2.69
CA GLY A 26 10.71 2.40 3.34
C GLY A 26 11.12 3.74 3.96
N GLU A 27 10.48 4.85 3.58
CA GLU A 27 10.86 6.19 4.05
C GLU A 27 10.02 6.73 5.21
N CYS A 28 8.75 6.37 5.30
CA CYS A 28 7.86 6.83 6.37
C CYS A 28 7.24 5.69 7.20
N ALA A 29 7.56 4.43 6.88
CA ALA A 29 7.05 3.22 7.52
C ALA A 29 5.52 3.05 7.46
N SER A 30 4.81 3.82 6.64
CA SER A 30 3.37 3.63 6.42
C SER A 30 3.13 2.37 5.62
N GLU A 31 2.16 1.56 6.06
CA GLU A 31 1.64 0.43 5.29
C GLU A 31 0.71 0.95 4.20
N LEU A 32 0.88 0.44 2.98
CA LEU A 32 0.12 0.83 1.81
C LEU A 32 -0.56 -0.38 1.18
N GLU A 33 -1.82 -0.25 0.77
CA GLU A 33 -2.55 -1.28 0.02
C GLU A 33 -2.55 -0.96 -1.48
N ILE A 34 -2.19 -1.93 -2.33
CA ILE A 34 -2.29 -1.82 -3.79
C ILE A 34 -3.76 -1.85 -4.23
N LEU A 35 -4.23 -0.79 -4.88
CA LEU A 35 -5.63 -0.65 -5.31
C LEU A 35 -5.86 -0.98 -6.79
N THR A 36 -4.90 -0.64 -7.64
CA THR A 36 -4.96 -0.87 -9.10
C THR A 36 -3.59 -1.24 -9.63
N LEU A 37 -3.52 -1.90 -10.79
CA LEU A 37 -2.26 -2.32 -11.44
C LEU A 37 -1.95 -1.55 -12.74
N ASP A 38 -2.96 -0.97 -13.39
CA ASP A 38 -2.79 -0.22 -14.64
C ASP A 38 -3.73 1.02 -14.70
N PRO A 39 -3.26 2.23 -14.33
CA PRO A 39 -1.95 2.50 -13.72
C PRO A 39 -1.88 1.94 -12.30
N ILE A 40 -0.67 1.64 -11.82
CA ILE A 40 -0.50 1.19 -10.44
C ILE A 40 -0.81 2.33 -9.46
N ARG A 41 -1.62 2.05 -8.43
CA ARG A 41 -1.96 3.00 -7.36
C ARG A 41 -2.01 2.28 -6.03
N ALA A 42 -1.68 3.02 -4.97
CA ALA A 42 -1.76 2.57 -3.60
C ALA A 42 -2.39 3.65 -2.73
N ALA A 43 -3.02 3.25 -1.64
CA ALA A 43 -3.47 4.11 -0.57
C ALA A 43 -2.87 3.64 0.76
N LEU A 44 -3.07 4.38 1.85
CA LEU A 44 -2.83 3.85 3.19
C LEU A 44 -3.59 2.52 3.35
N ALA A 45 -2.91 1.51 3.87
CA ALA A 45 -3.56 0.30 4.30
C ALA A 45 -4.64 0.64 5.35
N PRO A 46 -5.80 -0.02 5.33
CA PRO A 46 -6.81 0.18 6.36
C PRO A 46 -6.21 -0.19 7.72
N GLU A 47 -6.53 0.60 8.75
CA GLU A 47 -6.30 0.13 10.12
C GLU A 47 -7.13 -1.15 10.31
N ILE A 48 -6.54 -2.14 10.98
CA ILE A 48 -7.27 -3.34 11.39
C ILE A 48 -8.37 -2.85 12.34
N GLU A 49 -9.61 -2.73 11.84
CA GLU A 49 -10.76 -2.56 12.72
C GLU A 49 -10.78 -3.76 13.67
N GLU A 50 -10.82 -3.55 14.99
CA GLU A 50 -10.89 -4.60 16.01
C GLU A 50 -12.23 -5.36 16.00
N ASP A 51 -12.74 -5.70 14.82
CA ASP A 51 -13.97 -6.48 14.60
C ASP A 51 -13.73 -7.65 13.63
N TRP A 52 -12.48 -8.13 13.54
CA TRP A 52 -12.17 -9.44 12.98
C TRP A 52 -12.65 -10.53 13.96
N GLY A 53 -13.97 -10.68 14.11
CA GLY A 53 -14.63 -11.83 14.72
C GLY A 53 -15.38 -11.57 16.03
N GLU A 54 -16.61 -11.06 15.91
CA GLU A 54 -17.76 -11.71 16.57
C GLU A 54 -18.28 -12.91 15.75
#